data_AF-A0A3Q9KQ78-F1
#
_entry.id   AF-A0A3Q9KQ78-F1
#
_cell.length_a   1.000
_cell.length_b   1.000
_cell.length_c   1.000
_cell.angle_alpha   90.00
_cell.angle_beta   90.00
_cell.angle_gamma   90.00
#
_symmetry.space_group_name_H-M   'P 1'
#
loop_
_entity.id
_entity.type
_entity.pdbx_description
1 polymer ?
#
loop_
_entity_poly.entity_id
_entity_poly.type
_entity_poly.pdbx_seq_one_letter_code
_entity_poly.pdbx_strand_id
1 'polypeptide(L)'
;MPEHPDTPDSRDNGGFSEHDAQRQVTELEGESATAARIFDLRRIIGGLFVVYGVIVTIVGITDGQAAIDKAQGVNINLWTGLAMLLLGLFFLAWLWLRPTPPPVPATAPDDDATT
;
A
#
# COMPACT_ATOMS: atom_id res chain seq x y z
N MET A 1 -3.51 65.12 30.95
CA MET A 1 -3.76 63.67 30.94
C MET A 1 -3.56 63.18 29.51
N PRO A 2 -2.82 62.08 29.30
CA PRO A 2 -2.72 61.35 28.03
C PRO A 2 -4.12 60.76 27.70
N GLU A 3 -4.51 60.30 26.52
CA GLU A 3 -3.98 59.13 25.81
C GLU A 3 -4.50 59.09 24.34
N HIS A 4 -3.71 58.43 23.51
CA HIS A 4 -4.02 57.86 22.19
C HIS A 4 -3.69 56.37 22.32
N PRO A 5 -4.22 55.43 21.51
CA PRO A 5 -5.60 55.05 21.18
C PRO A 5 -5.91 53.61 21.66
N ASP A 6 -7.16 53.27 21.99
CA ASP A 6 -7.55 51.85 22.10
C ASP A 6 -8.11 51.35 20.76
N THR A 7 -7.17 50.90 19.94
CA THR A 7 -7.34 50.05 18.76
C THR A 7 -8.31 48.89 19.06
N PRO A 8 -9.22 48.52 18.12
CA PRO A 8 -10.09 47.35 18.31
C PRO A 8 -9.22 46.09 18.39
N ASP A 9 -9.15 45.48 19.57
CA ASP A 9 -8.41 44.24 19.77
C ASP A 9 -9.07 43.13 18.95
N SER A 10 -8.33 42.71 17.93
CA SER A 10 -8.71 41.75 16.90
C SER A 10 -8.59 40.34 17.47
N ARG A 11 -9.54 39.90 18.29
CA ARG A 11 -9.55 38.55 18.90
C ARG A 11 -10.54 37.59 18.23
N ASP A 12 -10.52 37.52 16.92
CA ASP A 12 -11.21 36.46 16.17
C ASP A 12 -10.30 35.90 15.07
N ASN A 13 -9.18 35.29 15.48
CA ASN A 13 -8.20 34.73 14.53
C ASN A 13 -7.55 33.44 15.03
N GLY A 14 -8.29 32.61 15.78
CA GLY A 14 -7.83 31.30 16.27
C GLY A 14 -8.66 30.12 15.77
N GLY A 15 -9.98 30.30 15.56
CA GLY A 15 -10.89 29.20 15.21
C GLY A 15 -10.76 28.67 13.78
N PHE A 16 -10.24 29.50 12.85
CA PHE A 16 -10.06 29.11 11.45
C PHE A 16 -8.74 28.34 11.22
N SER A 17 -7.76 28.40 12.13
CA SER A 17 -6.43 27.84 11.88
C SER A 17 -6.24 26.40 12.36
N GLU A 18 -6.98 25.95 13.38
CA GLU A 18 -6.80 24.63 13.98
C GLU A 18 -7.78 23.60 13.40
N HIS A 19 -9.05 23.97 13.23
CA HIS A 19 -10.07 23.09 12.65
C HIS A 19 -9.81 22.76 11.18
N ASP A 20 -9.27 23.72 10.42
CA ASP A 20 -8.89 23.49 9.02
C ASP A 20 -7.63 22.64 8.91
N ALA A 21 -6.69 22.77 9.86
CA ALA A 21 -5.54 21.87 9.96
C ALA A 21 -5.99 20.44 10.31
N GLN A 22 -6.92 20.28 11.25
CA GLN A 22 -7.47 18.97 11.64
C GLN A 22 -8.22 18.28 10.49
N ARG A 23 -9.04 19.01 9.72
CA ARG A 23 -9.71 18.46 8.53
C ARG A 23 -8.71 17.97 7.49
N GLN A 24 -7.69 18.79 7.21
CA GLN A 24 -6.63 18.41 6.28
C GLN A 24 -5.90 17.14 6.75
N VAL A 25 -5.62 17.02 8.05
CA VAL A 25 -5.00 15.80 8.61
C VAL A 25 -5.89 14.58 8.42
N THR A 26 -7.18 14.64 8.77
CA THR A 26 -8.11 13.50 8.61
C THR A 26 -8.29 13.09 7.15
N GLU A 27 -8.31 14.06 6.23
CA GLU A 27 -8.41 13.81 4.78
C GLU A 27 -7.12 13.15 4.24
N LEU A 28 -5.95 13.65 4.64
CA LEU A 28 -4.64 13.10 4.28
C LEU A 28 -4.41 11.71 4.87
N GLU A 29 -4.85 11.45 6.11
CA GLU A 29 -4.79 10.14 6.76
C GLU A 29 -5.68 9.11 6.05
N GLY A 30 -6.90 9.51 5.67
CA GLY A 30 -7.82 8.66 4.91
C GLY A 30 -7.28 8.30 3.52
N GLU A 31 -6.68 9.26 2.82
CA GLU A 31 -6.03 9.04 1.53
C GLU A 31 -4.80 8.13 1.67
N SER A 32 -3.98 8.36 2.71
CA SER A 32 -2.77 7.57 3.00
C SER A 32 -3.10 6.12 3.37
N ALA A 33 -4.08 5.91 4.24
CA ALA A 33 -4.52 4.57 4.64
C ALA A 33 -5.09 3.78 3.45
N THR A 34 -5.84 4.46 2.57
CA THR A 34 -6.38 3.85 1.35
C THR A 34 -5.26 3.50 0.37
N ALA A 35 -4.30 4.41 0.16
CA ALA A 35 -3.15 4.17 -0.69
C ALA A 35 -2.31 2.98 -0.16
N ALA A 36 -1.90 3.02 1.11
CA ALA A 36 -1.09 1.98 1.75
C ALA A 36 -1.71 0.58 1.57
N ARG A 37 -3.03 0.45 1.75
CA ARG A 37 -3.75 -0.81 1.58
C ARG A 37 -3.68 -1.36 0.14
N ILE A 38 -3.73 -0.50 -0.88
CA ILE A 38 -3.57 -0.89 -2.30
C ILE A 38 -2.12 -1.29 -2.60
N PHE A 39 -1.14 -0.66 -1.94
CA PHE A 39 0.27 -1.05 -2.04
C PHE A 39 0.59 -2.36 -1.31
N ASP A 40 -0.05 -2.66 -0.19
CA ASP A 40 0.10 -3.94 0.48
C ASP A 40 -0.53 -5.08 -0.31
N LEU A 41 -1.70 -4.85 -0.92
CA LEU A 41 -2.41 -5.90 -1.66
C LEU A 41 -1.62 -6.38 -2.88
N ARG A 42 -1.05 -5.45 -3.67
CA ARG A 42 -0.22 -5.82 -4.84
C ARG A 42 1.03 -6.61 -4.44
N ARG A 43 1.60 -6.33 -3.26
CA ARG A 43 2.77 -7.04 -2.73
C ARG A 43 2.41 -8.45 -2.29
N ILE A 44 1.30 -8.60 -1.56
CA ILE A 44 0.80 -9.91 -1.10
C ILE A 44 0.44 -10.79 -2.30
N ILE A 45 -0.37 -10.27 -3.23
CA ILE A 45 -0.80 -11.01 -4.42
C ILE A 45 0.40 -11.34 -5.31
N GLY A 46 1.28 -10.36 -5.57
CA GLY A 46 2.49 -10.57 -6.38
C GLY A 46 3.42 -11.62 -5.79
N GLY A 47 3.70 -11.56 -4.49
CA GLY A 47 4.51 -12.57 -3.79
C GLY A 47 3.89 -13.97 -3.85
N LEU A 48 2.57 -14.06 -3.69
CA LEU A 48 1.83 -15.32 -3.80
C LEU A 48 1.96 -15.93 -5.21
N PHE A 49 1.81 -15.12 -6.25
CA PHE A 49 2.00 -15.55 -7.64
C PHE A 49 3.43 -16.02 -7.93
N VAL A 50 4.44 -15.35 -7.37
CA VAL A 50 5.84 -15.81 -7.52
C VAL A 50 6.02 -17.16 -6.85
N VAL A 51 5.58 -17.34 -5.61
CA VAL A 51 5.75 -18.62 -4.88
C VAL A 51 5.02 -19.76 -5.58
N TYR A 52 3.74 -19.59 -5.92
CA TYR A 52 3.00 -20.61 -6.64
C TYR A 52 3.55 -20.85 -8.05
N GLY A 53 3.93 -19.78 -8.76
CA GLY A 53 4.54 -19.86 -10.09
C GLY A 53 5.84 -20.67 -10.07
N VAL A 54 6.70 -20.48 -9.08
CA VAL A 54 7.92 -21.29 -8.89
C VAL A 54 7.57 -22.75 -8.66
N ILE A 55 6.64 -23.06 -7.73
CA ILE A 55 6.24 -24.45 -7.43
C ILE A 55 5.68 -25.13 -8.68
N VAL A 56 4.74 -24.49 -9.38
CA VAL A 56 4.11 -25.02 -10.58
C VAL A 56 5.11 -25.17 -11.73
N THR A 57 6.06 -24.24 -11.85
CA THR A 57 7.16 -24.36 -12.83
C THR A 57 8.06 -25.56 -12.52
N ILE A 58 8.43 -25.77 -11.26
CA ILE A 58 9.22 -26.94 -10.83
C ILE A 58 8.45 -28.22 -11.12
N VAL A 59 7.18 -28.31 -10.72
CA VAL A 59 6.31 -29.46 -11.02
C VAL A 59 6.21 -29.70 -12.52
N GLY A 60 5.99 -28.65 -13.32
CA GLY A 60 5.96 -28.71 -14.78
C GLY A 60 7.27 -29.24 -15.38
N ILE A 61 8.43 -28.82 -14.88
CA ILE A 61 9.74 -29.32 -15.34
C ILE A 61 9.94 -30.78 -14.94
N THR A 62 9.54 -31.15 -13.72
CA THR A 62 9.76 -32.49 -13.14
C THR A 62 8.82 -33.54 -13.75
N ASP A 63 7.53 -33.21 -13.89
CA ASP A 63 6.56 -34.00 -14.66
C ASP A 63 6.97 -34.07 -16.13
N GLY A 64 7.57 -33.00 -16.65
CA GLY A 64 8.18 -32.97 -17.98
C GLY A 64 9.13 -34.14 -18.18
N GLN A 65 10.06 -34.39 -17.26
CA GLN A 65 11.04 -35.50 -17.38
C GLN A 65 10.41 -36.89 -17.28
N ALA A 66 9.32 -37.07 -16.53
CA ALA A 66 8.62 -38.35 -16.43
C ALA A 66 7.58 -38.58 -17.53
N ALA A 67 7.15 -37.54 -18.25
CA ALA A 67 6.04 -37.56 -19.21
C ALA A 67 6.44 -37.37 -20.69
N ILE A 68 7.72 -37.22 -21.02
CA ILE A 68 8.19 -37.09 -22.42
C ILE A 68 7.75 -38.28 -23.29
N ASP A 69 7.45 -39.44 -22.69
CA ASP A 69 7.05 -40.64 -23.43
C ASP A 69 5.54 -40.72 -23.78
N LYS A 70 4.66 -39.83 -23.31
CA LYS A 70 3.20 -40.03 -23.49
C LYS A 70 2.33 -38.85 -23.94
N ALA A 71 2.78 -37.59 -23.96
CA ALA A 71 1.86 -36.49 -24.27
C ALA A 71 2.50 -35.37 -25.11
N GLN A 72 2.25 -35.39 -26.42
CA GLN A 72 1.97 -34.24 -27.30
C GLN A 72 2.70 -32.90 -27.03
N GLY A 73 3.97 -32.92 -26.59
CA GLY A 73 4.93 -31.80 -26.68
C GLY A 73 4.63 -30.50 -25.91
N VAL A 74 3.47 -30.33 -25.27
CA VAL A 74 3.09 -29.06 -24.61
C VAL A 74 2.74 -29.32 -23.15
N ASN A 75 3.63 -28.90 -22.25
CA ASN A 75 3.45 -29.02 -20.81
C ASN A 75 2.61 -27.83 -20.29
N ILE A 76 1.29 -28.06 -20.12
CA ILE A 76 0.36 -27.04 -19.61
C ILE A 76 0.85 -26.50 -18.26
N ASN A 77 1.28 -27.36 -17.34
CA ASN A 77 1.74 -26.92 -16.02
C ASN A 77 2.95 -25.97 -16.15
N LEU A 78 3.90 -26.27 -17.02
CA LEU A 78 5.08 -25.43 -17.24
C LEU A 78 4.72 -24.05 -17.81
N TRP A 79 3.83 -24.00 -18.81
CA TRP A 79 3.35 -22.72 -19.37
C TRP A 79 2.56 -21.91 -18.36
N THR A 80 1.69 -22.57 -17.57
CA THR A 80 0.87 -21.90 -16.56
C THR A 80 1.75 -21.37 -15.41
N GLY A 81 2.73 -22.15 -14.97
CA GLY A 81 3.72 -21.75 -13.98
C GLY A 81 4.57 -20.57 -14.45
N LEU A 82 5.04 -20.60 -15.70
CA LEU A 82 5.82 -19.51 -16.28
C LEU A 82 5.02 -18.23 -16.43
N ALA A 83 3.76 -18.31 -16.86
CA ALA A 83 2.86 -17.15 -16.95
C ALA A 83 2.59 -16.54 -15.56
N MET A 84 2.32 -17.37 -14.55
CA MET A 84 2.16 -16.93 -13.15
C MET A 84 3.44 -16.29 -12.60
N LEU A 85 4.61 -16.85 -12.92
CA LEU A 85 5.89 -16.34 -12.47
C LEU A 85 6.19 -14.97 -13.07
N LEU A 86 5.99 -14.80 -14.39
CA LEU A 86 6.17 -13.52 -15.08
C LEU A 86 5.21 -12.46 -14.53
N LEU A 87 3.95 -12.82 -14.27
CA LEU A 87 2.97 -11.91 -13.67
C LEU A 87 3.37 -11.51 -12.24
N GLY A 88 3.83 -12.46 -11.41
CA GLY A 88 4.31 -12.19 -10.06
C GLY A 88 5.53 -11.26 -10.04
N LEU A 89 6.50 -11.52 -10.93
CA LEU A 89 7.68 -10.66 -11.14
C LEU A 89 7.29 -9.25 -11.60
N PHE A 90 6.31 -9.14 -12.51
CA PHE A 90 5.78 -7.86 -12.96
C PHE A 90 5.21 -7.06 -11.78
N PHE A 91 4.42 -7.68 -10.90
CA PHE A 91 3.90 -7.02 -9.70
C PHE A 91 5.00 -6.59 -8.73
N LEU A 92 6.06 -7.39 -8.57
CA LEU A 92 7.23 -7.03 -7.75
C LEU A 92 8.02 -5.87 -8.36
N ALA A 93 8.26 -5.88 -9.67
CA ALA A 93 8.93 -4.79 -10.37
C ALA A 93 8.12 -3.49 -10.31
N TRP A 94 6.78 -3.59 -10.35
CA TRP A 94 5.90 -2.45 -10.18
C TRP A 94 5.96 -1.84 -8.78
N LEU A 95 6.17 -2.66 -7.74
CA LEU A 95 6.39 -2.17 -6.37
C LEU A 95 7.69 -1.34 -6.28
N TRP A 96 8.74 -1.75 -6.97
CA TRP A 96 9.97 -0.96 -7.06
C TRP A 96 9.75 0.37 -7.80
N LEU A 97 8.91 0.37 -8.84
CA LEU A 97 8.60 1.58 -9.60
C LEU A 97 7.64 2.53 -8.86
N ARG A 98 6.79 2.00 -7.98
CA ARG A 98 5.88 2.79 -7.14
C ARG A 98 6.04 2.40 -5.66
N PRO A 99 6.99 3.01 -4.94
CA PRO A 99 7.14 2.81 -3.50
C PRO A 99 5.94 3.35 -2.71
N THR A 100 5.50 2.62 -1.69
CA THR A 100 4.45 3.06 -0.77
C THR A 100 4.96 4.22 0.12
N PRO A 101 4.23 5.33 0.27
CA PRO A 101 4.54 6.32 1.30
C PRO A 101 4.46 5.68 2.70
N PRO A 102 5.39 5.98 3.63
CA PRO A 102 5.34 5.47 4.99
C PRO A 102 4.05 5.89 5.71
N PRO A 103 3.41 4.99 6.49
CA PRO A 103 2.31 5.39 7.36
C PRO A 103 2.82 6.33 8.46
N VAL A 104 2.21 7.50 8.58
CA VAL A 104 2.45 8.43 9.69
C VAL A 104 1.88 7.82 10.99
N PRO A 105 2.65 7.79 12.10
CA PRO A 105 2.22 7.16 13.34
C PRO A 105 1.05 7.94 13.95
N ALA A 106 -0.08 7.26 14.14
CA ALA A 106 -1.20 7.76 14.94
C ALA A 106 -0.76 7.87 16.40
N THR A 107 -0.66 9.09 16.92
CA THR A 107 -0.45 9.32 18.34
C THR A 107 -1.76 8.99 19.05
N ALA A 108 -1.70 8.06 20.02
CA ALA A 108 -2.85 7.61 20.78
C ALA A 108 -3.56 8.79 21.47
N PRO A 109 -4.88 8.77 21.61
CA PRO A 109 -5.58 9.80 22.38
C PRO A 109 -5.22 9.63 23.86
N ASP A 110 -4.62 10.66 24.45
CA ASP A 110 -4.39 10.72 25.89
C ASP A 110 -5.74 10.77 26.62
N ASP A 111 -5.92 9.80 27.53
CA ASP A 111 -7.04 9.69 28.47
C ASP A 111 -7.00 10.84 29.50
N ASP A 112 -7.36 12.06 29.10
CA ASP A 112 -7.55 13.19 30.03
C ASP A 112 -9.01 13.68 30.02
N ALA A 113 -9.93 12.76 30.33
CA ALA A 113 -11.26 13.09 30.85
C ALA A 113 -11.23 13.02 32.38
N THR A 114 -10.44 13.90 33.00
CA THR A 114 -10.59 14.27 34.41
C THR A 114 -10.83 15.77 34.51
N THR A 115 -12.10 16.18 34.59
CA THR A 115 -12.64 17.25 35.46
C THR A 115 -14.15 17.29 35.31
#